data_AF-A0A257VUF7-F1
#
_entry.id   AF-A0A257VUF7-F1
#
_cell.length_a   1.000
_cell.length_b   1.000
_cell.length_c   1.000
_cell.angle_alpha   90.00
_cell.angle_beta   90.00
_cell.angle_gamma   90.00
#
_symmetry.space_group_name_H-M   'P 1'
#
loop_
_entity.id
_entity.type
_entity.pdbx_description
1 polymer ?
#
loop_
_entity_poly.entity_id
_entity_poly.type
_entity_poly.pdbx_seq_one_letter_code
_entity_poly.pdbx_strand_id
1 'polypeptide(L)'
;MSLLLSPFQTLIKARTGLMLEDANSIDKLASSIQVGMELECIHSPERYLAQLTENQQSFQALINRLTINETYFFREPEQIDLLVDVFIPQWQHQFGGRPIRILSAGCSSGEEPYSIVMALIERFGEAALSGFNVVGADIDSQVLAKAMKARYNEFSFRGVSVDRRHRFFDRIGDAFQLKETIRQQVAFKELNLFAPMQSPELREFDVIFFRNVSIYFDTPTRKTIQQNLSQMLTDQGVLMIGTAETLANDLGVLRLVERNGLFYFSKLSAKADGVVVPNLSKQANRLSANFVTEEQPKVPPEPLRPLAILADKQKLIHLLAEKQYDQAFPLAEALLIEVWMRWCCWDYSRNGRVELSKRSNGLKKRFMPTVIVG
;
A
#
# COMPACT_ATOMS: atom_id res chain seq x y z
N MET A 1 -25.72 -11.59 24.97
CA MET A 1 -25.65 -10.17 24.57
C MET A 1 -24.79 -10.09 23.32
N SER A 2 -25.27 -9.49 22.23
CA SER A 2 -24.40 -9.21 21.09
C SER A 2 -23.37 -8.17 21.52
N LEU A 3 -22.10 -8.41 21.21
CA LEU A 3 -21.02 -7.47 21.47
C LEU A 3 -21.26 -6.20 20.62
N LEU A 4 -21.46 -5.05 21.28
CA LEU A 4 -21.51 -3.77 20.59
C LEU A 4 -20.08 -3.34 20.24
N LEU A 5 -19.74 -3.40 18.95
CA LEU A 5 -18.40 -3.06 18.45
C LEU A 5 -18.17 -1.57 18.25
N SER A 6 -19.24 -0.78 18.12
CA SER A 6 -19.14 0.65 17.79
C SER A 6 -18.28 1.45 18.78
N PRO A 7 -18.32 1.24 20.11
CA PRO A 7 -17.45 1.99 21.02
C PRO A 7 -15.96 1.67 20.80
N PHE A 8 -15.63 0.41 20.49
CA PHE A 8 -14.26 0.00 20.17
C PHE A 8 -13.80 0.60 18.85
N GLN A 9 -14.63 0.57 17.81
CA GLN A 9 -14.35 1.21 16.52
C GLN A 9 -14.09 2.71 16.70
N THR A 10 -14.92 3.40 17.49
CA THR A 10 -14.74 4.82 17.81
C THR A 10 -13.40 5.08 18.53
N LEU A 11 -13.07 4.28 19.54
CA LEU A 11 -11.80 4.41 20.27
C LEU A 11 -10.59 4.19 19.34
N ILE A 12 -10.61 3.13 18.53
CA ILE A 12 -9.54 2.77 17.61
C ILE A 12 -9.36 3.87 16.56
N LYS A 13 -10.45 4.31 15.91
CA LYS A 13 -10.42 5.39 14.92
C LYS A 13 -9.89 6.69 15.53
N ALA A 14 -10.37 7.06 16.73
CA ALA A 14 -9.94 8.28 17.39
C ALA A 14 -8.45 8.30 17.75
N ARG A 15 -7.86 7.14 18.10
CA ARG A 15 -6.45 7.04 18.49
C ARG A 15 -5.50 6.77 17.34
N THR A 16 -5.91 6.01 16.33
CA THR A 16 -5.01 5.48 15.28
C THR A 16 -5.42 5.88 13.87
N GLY A 17 -6.63 6.43 13.69
CA GLY A 17 -7.22 6.69 12.39
C GLY A 17 -7.77 5.45 11.67
N LEU A 18 -7.46 4.24 12.15
CA LEU A 18 -7.85 2.99 11.48
C LEU A 18 -9.37 2.85 11.35
N MET A 19 -9.80 2.51 10.14
CA MET A 19 -11.19 2.25 9.79
C MET A 19 -11.44 0.73 9.76
N LEU A 20 -12.44 0.28 10.52
CA LEU A 20 -12.83 -1.13 10.62
C LEU A 20 -14.30 -1.25 10.24
N GLU A 21 -14.62 -1.09 8.95
CA GLU A 21 -16.01 -0.97 8.46
C GLU A 21 -16.46 -2.11 7.54
N ASP A 22 -15.53 -2.83 6.92
CA ASP A 22 -15.85 -4.00 6.10
C ASP A 22 -16.05 -5.25 6.97
N ALA A 23 -16.75 -6.25 6.42
CA ALA A 23 -17.07 -7.48 7.16
C ALA A 23 -15.83 -8.18 7.75
N ASN A 24 -14.73 -8.25 6.99
CA ASN A 24 -13.52 -8.94 7.46
C ASN A 24 -12.86 -8.19 8.61
N SER A 25 -12.77 -6.85 8.54
CA SER A 25 -12.19 -6.06 9.62
C SER A 25 -13.07 -6.02 10.87
N ILE A 26 -14.39 -6.09 10.72
CA ILE A 26 -15.36 -6.21 11.83
C ILE A 26 -15.21 -7.58 12.53
N ASP A 27 -15.14 -8.68 11.77
CA ASP A 27 -14.96 -10.02 12.33
C ASP A 27 -13.60 -10.15 13.04
N LYS A 28 -12.56 -9.57 12.44
CA LYS A 28 -11.23 -9.47 13.04
C LYS A 28 -11.24 -8.66 14.34
N LEU A 29 -12.02 -7.58 14.41
CA LEU A 29 -12.20 -6.79 15.62
C LEU A 29 -12.88 -7.60 16.73
N ALA A 30 -13.99 -8.26 16.42
CA ALA A 30 -14.74 -9.07 17.38
C ALA A 30 -13.87 -10.18 17.99
N SER A 31 -13.16 -10.93 17.14
CA SER A 31 -12.22 -11.97 17.59
C SER A 31 -11.05 -11.40 18.40
N SER A 32 -10.47 -10.27 17.98
CA SER A 32 -9.36 -9.64 18.70
C SER A 32 -9.75 -9.09 20.07
N ILE A 33 -11.02 -8.68 20.24
CA ILE A 33 -11.60 -8.29 21.53
C ILE A 33 -11.78 -9.51 22.43
N GLN A 34 -12.37 -10.61 21.92
CA GLN A 34 -12.53 -11.85 22.69
C GLN A 34 -11.20 -12.38 23.20
N VAL A 35 -10.18 -12.46 22.33
CA VAL A 35 -8.83 -12.88 22.72
C VAL A 35 -8.23 -11.96 23.77
N GLY A 36 -8.40 -10.64 23.63
CA GLY A 36 -7.88 -9.69 24.62
C GLY A 36 -8.56 -9.81 25.99
N MET A 37 -9.88 -9.96 25.99
CA MET A 37 -10.68 -10.22 27.19
C MET A 37 -10.23 -11.51 27.91
N GLU A 38 -9.97 -12.58 27.17
CA GLU A 38 -9.47 -13.84 27.73
C GLU A 38 -8.07 -13.69 28.34
N LEU A 39 -7.13 -13.07 27.60
CA LEU A 39 -5.74 -12.87 28.05
C LEU A 39 -5.65 -11.99 29.30
N GLU A 40 -6.51 -10.99 29.41
CA GLU A 40 -6.55 -10.05 30.55
C GLU A 40 -7.55 -10.48 31.64
N CYS A 41 -8.19 -11.65 31.51
CA CYS A 41 -9.19 -12.18 32.43
C CYS A 41 -10.36 -11.20 32.69
N ILE A 42 -10.80 -10.47 31.66
CA ILE A 42 -11.90 -9.51 31.70
C ILE A 42 -13.14 -10.12 31.03
N HIS A 43 -14.20 -10.36 31.79
CA HIS A 43 -15.41 -11.04 31.30
C HIS A 43 -16.54 -10.09 30.85
N SER A 44 -16.31 -8.78 30.81
CA SER A 44 -17.27 -7.78 30.34
C SER A 44 -16.64 -6.91 29.24
N PRO A 45 -17.28 -6.77 28.06
CA PRO A 45 -16.80 -5.88 27.02
C PRO A 45 -16.67 -4.42 27.46
N GLU A 46 -17.57 -3.95 28.31
CA GLU A 46 -17.56 -2.57 28.84
C GLU A 46 -16.32 -2.34 29.73
N ARG A 47 -15.98 -3.33 30.57
CA ARG A 47 -14.75 -3.28 31.36
C ARG A 47 -13.50 -3.36 30.49
N TYR A 48 -13.53 -4.17 29.43
CA TYR A 48 -12.39 -4.25 28.51
C TYR A 48 -12.22 -2.94 27.72
N LEU A 49 -13.30 -2.29 27.30
CA LEU A 49 -13.22 -0.96 26.69
C LEU A 49 -12.62 0.09 27.64
N ALA A 50 -13.01 0.08 28.92
CA ALA A 50 -12.42 0.95 29.93
C ALA A 50 -10.91 0.66 30.11
N GLN A 51 -10.54 -0.61 30.18
CA GLN A 51 -9.15 -1.06 30.23
C GLN A 51 -8.34 -0.56 29.03
N LEU A 52 -8.85 -0.70 27.80
CA LEU A 52 -8.21 -0.19 26.59
C LEU A 52 -8.07 1.33 26.59
N THR A 53 -8.97 2.03 27.29
CA THR A 53 -8.93 3.49 27.39
C THR A 53 -7.82 3.94 28.36
N GLU A 54 -7.66 3.25 29.48
CA GLU A 54 -6.75 3.64 30.56
C GLU A 54 -5.34 3.03 30.42
N ASN A 55 -5.24 1.85 29.80
CA ASN A 55 -4.00 1.09 29.69
C ASN A 55 -3.48 1.06 28.25
N GLN A 56 -2.37 1.77 28.02
CA GLN A 56 -1.71 1.84 26.71
C GLN A 56 -1.19 0.47 26.25
N GLN A 57 -0.75 -0.41 27.15
CA GLN A 57 -0.23 -1.73 26.78
C GLN A 57 -1.36 -2.65 26.29
N SER A 58 -2.51 -2.66 26.97
CA SER A 58 -3.70 -3.38 26.52
C SER A 58 -4.18 -2.86 25.16
N PHE A 59 -4.20 -1.53 24.99
CA PHE A 59 -4.55 -0.92 23.70
C PHE A 59 -3.57 -1.32 22.60
N GLN A 60 -2.26 -1.24 22.85
CA GLN A 60 -1.24 -1.63 21.88
C GLN A 60 -1.35 -3.11 21.50
N ALA A 61 -1.64 -3.99 22.45
CA ALA A 61 -1.85 -5.41 22.19
C ALA A 61 -3.05 -5.64 21.26
N LEU A 62 -4.14 -4.88 21.43
CA LEU A 62 -5.27 -4.91 20.50
C LEU A 62 -4.87 -4.44 19.11
N ILE A 63 -4.17 -3.32 18.99
CA ILE A 63 -3.71 -2.80 17.68
C ILE A 63 -2.86 -3.82 16.93
N ASN A 64 -1.90 -4.44 17.61
CA ASN A 64 -1.03 -5.48 17.01
C ASN A 64 -1.83 -6.69 16.47
N ARG A 65 -3.03 -6.97 17.01
CA ARG A 65 -3.90 -8.03 16.48
C ARG A 65 -4.69 -7.57 15.26
N LEU A 66 -5.01 -6.28 15.15
CA LEU A 66 -5.90 -5.71 14.12
C LEU A 66 -5.17 -5.37 12.82
N THR A 67 -3.90 -4.99 12.91
CA THR A 67 -3.05 -4.62 11.76
C THR A 67 -2.91 -5.76 10.76
N ILE A 68 -2.94 -5.42 9.46
CA ILE A 68 -2.71 -6.35 8.36
C ILE A 68 -1.34 -6.02 7.79
N ASN A 69 -0.45 -7.02 7.86
CA ASN A 69 1.00 -6.83 7.74
C ASN A 69 1.57 -7.57 6.51
N GLU A 70 0.86 -7.54 5.38
CA GLU A 70 1.38 -8.17 4.16
C GLU A 70 2.43 -7.27 3.50
N THR A 71 3.67 -7.71 3.55
CA THR A 71 4.80 -7.07 2.88
C THR A 71 5.74 -8.13 2.30
N TYR A 72 6.60 -7.71 1.38
CA TYR A 72 7.63 -8.54 0.74
C TYR A 72 8.72 -7.63 0.18
N PHE A 73 9.91 -8.19 0.00
CA PHE A 73 11.06 -7.44 -0.48
C PHE A 73 10.85 -6.94 -1.90
N PHE A 74 11.31 -5.71 -2.15
CA PHE A 74 11.24 -5.02 -3.45
C PHE A 74 9.81 -4.95 -4.02
N ARG A 75 8.81 -4.74 -3.16
CA ARG A 75 7.45 -4.39 -3.60
C ARG A 75 7.49 -3.05 -4.36
N GLU A 76 6.87 -2.98 -5.54
CA GLU A 76 6.93 -1.83 -6.49
C GLU A 76 8.36 -1.25 -6.59
N PRO A 77 9.32 -2.04 -7.10
CA PRO A 77 10.74 -1.68 -7.08
C PRO A 77 11.03 -0.37 -7.81
N GLU A 78 10.19 0.02 -8.77
CA GLU A 78 10.35 1.23 -9.57
C GLU A 78 10.39 2.50 -8.70
N GLN A 79 9.74 2.51 -7.54
CA GLN A 79 9.82 3.64 -6.60
C GLN A 79 11.16 3.69 -5.86
N ILE A 80 11.73 2.52 -5.55
CA ILE A 80 13.08 2.42 -4.97
C ILE A 80 14.11 2.84 -6.03
N ASP A 81 13.93 2.40 -7.28
CA ASP A 81 14.79 2.78 -8.40
C ASP A 81 14.76 4.30 -8.61
N LEU A 82 13.57 4.93 -8.55
CA LEU A 82 13.43 6.39 -8.61
C LEU A 82 14.22 7.10 -7.49
N LEU A 83 14.23 6.56 -6.27
CA LEU A 83 15.06 7.08 -5.19
C LEU A 83 16.55 6.99 -5.53
N VAL A 84 17.04 5.80 -5.87
CA VAL A 84 18.49 5.54 -5.99
C VAL A 84 19.10 6.09 -7.27
N ASP A 85 18.36 6.10 -8.38
CA ASP A 85 18.89 6.53 -9.67
C ASP A 85 18.67 8.01 -9.97
N VAL A 86 17.71 8.64 -9.30
CA VAL A 86 17.32 10.02 -9.60
C VAL A 86 17.51 10.94 -8.40
N PHE A 87 16.80 10.70 -7.29
CA PHE A 87 16.81 11.64 -6.18
C PHE A 87 18.15 11.68 -5.44
N ILE A 88 18.72 10.52 -5.10
CA ILE A 88 19.97 10.48 -4.34
C ILE A 88 21.13 11.17 -5.08
N PRO A 89 21.40 10.88 -6.38
CA PRO A 89 22.44 11.59 -7.11
C PRO A 89 22.22 13.11 -7.13
N GLN A 90 20.98 13.58 -7.32
CA GLN A 90 20.65 15.01 -7.27
C GLN A 90 20.93 15.61 -5.90
N TRP A 91 20.50 14.94 -4.82
CA TRP A 91 20.66 15.41 -3.45
C TRP A 91 22.10 15.37 -2.96
N GLN A 92 22.91 14.39 -3.36
CA GLN A 92 24.33 14.36 -2.99
C GLN A 92 25.07 15.61 -3.47
N HIS A 93 24.74 16.11 -4.66
CA HIS A 93 25.29 17.38 -5.16
C HIS A 93 24.76 18.60 -4.38
N GLN A 94 23.47 18.59 -4.02
CA GLN A 94 22.81 19.74 -3.40
C GLN A 94 23.06 19.89 -1.90
N PHE A 95 23.15 18.77 -1.18
CA PHE A 95 23.16 18.75 0.28
C PHE A 95 24.57 18.76 0.88
N GLY A 96 25.61 18.91 0.07
CA GLY A 96 26.97 19.13 0.55
C GLY A 96 27.54 17.98 1.39
N GLY A 97 27.09 16.74 1.13
CA GLY A 97 27.62 15.54 1.77
C GLY A 97 27.02 15.19 3.14
N ARG A 98 25.98 15.90 3.63
CA ARG A 98 25.25 15.40 4.82
C ARG A 98 24.54 14.07 4.51
N PRO A 99 24.30 13.22 5.52
CA PRO A 99 23.53 12.00 5.30
C PRO A 99 22.11 12.28 4.78
N ILE A 100 21.67 11.45 3.83
CA ILE A 100 20.30 11.46 3.31
C ILE A 100 19.41 10.67 4.27
N ARG A 101 18.34 11.30 4.75
CA ARG A 101 17.43 10.71 5.73
C ARG A 101 16.22 10.11 5.04
N ILE A 102 16.01 8.82 5.26
CA ILE A 102 14.98 8.00 4.61
C ILE A 102 14.06 7.41 5.69
N LEU A 103 12.75 7.60 5.54
CA LEU A 103 11.76 6.95 6.39
C LEU A 103 10.91 5.99 5.55
N SER A 104 10.76 4.76 6.04
CA SER A 104 9.68 3.84 5.64
C SER A 104 8.60 3.90 6.71
N ALA A 105 7.47 4.53 6.40
CA ALA A 105 6.35 4.76 7.30
C ALA A 105 5.25 3.72 7.09
N GLY A 106 5.00 2.89 8.10
CA GLY A 106 4.23 1.65 7.98
C GLY A 106 5.06 0.50 7.42
N CYS A 107 6.29 0.34 7.93
CA CYS A 107 7.29 -0.58 7.38
C CYS A 107 7.01 -2.07 7.66
N SER A 108 6.00 -2.38 8.47
CA SER A 108 5.60 -3.73 8.85
C SER A 108 6.77 -4.58 9.37
N SER A 109 7.03 -5.77 8.80
CA SER A 109 8.14 -6.64 9.17
C SER A 109 9.50 -6.27 8.57
N GLY A 110 9.65 -5.06 8.03
CA GLY A 110 10.94 -4.46 7.67
C GLY A 110 11.43 -4.75 6.24
N GLU A 111 10.68 -5.51 5.44
CA GLU A 111 11.07 -5.79 4.05
C GLU A 111 11.30 -4.52 3.22
N GLU A 112 10.49 -3.48 3.36
CA GLU A 112 10.65 -2.21 2.63
C GLU A 112 11.96 -1.47 2.98
N PRO A 113 12.24 -1.10 4.25
CA PRO A 113 13.47 -0.39 4.57
C PRO A 113 14.72 -1.21 4.27
N TYR A 114 14.68 -2.54 4.40
CA TYR A 114 15.79 -3.39 3.99
C TYR A 114 15.94 -3.48 2.46
N SER A 115 14.86 -3.44 1.69
CA SER A 115 14.94 -3.33 0.23
C SER A 115 15.63 -2.05 -0.21
N ILE A 116 15.34 -0.94 0.48
CA ILE A 116 16.02 0.34 0.25
C ILE A 116 17.52 0.19 0.53
N VAL A 117 17.92 -0.36 1.69
CA VAL A 117 19.34 -0.56 2.01
C VAL A 117 20.04 -1.47 0.98
N MET A 118 19.40 -2.56 0.57
CA MET A 118 19.96 -3.46 -0.45
C MET A 118 20.14 -2.72 -1.80
N ALA A 119 19.17 -1.90 -2.22
CA ALA A 119 19.28 -1.09 -3.43
C ALA A 119 20.41 -0.04 -3.33
N LEU A 120 20.58 0.57 -2.15
CA LEU A 120 21.70 1.50 -1.90
C LEU A 120 23.05 0.81 -2.04
N ILE A 121 23.19 -0.41 -1.48
CA ILE A 121 24.40 -1.22 -1.63
C ILE A 121 24.65 -1.59 -3.09
N GLU A 122 23.61 -1.98 -3.82
CA GLU A 122 23.71 -2.32 -5.24
C GLU A 122 24.17 -1.12 -6.07
N ARG A 123 23.67 0.08 -5.76
CA ARG A 123 23.93 1.29 -6.56
C ARG A 123 25.24 1.98 -6.22
N PHE A 124 25.59 2.06 -4.94
CA PHE A 124 26.68 2.90 -4.43
C PHE A 124 27.77 2.11 -3.69
N GLY A 125 27.57 0.81 -3.47
CA GLY A 125 28.46 -0.04 -2.68
C GLY A 125 28.29 0.13 -1.17
N GLU A 126 28.75 -0.87 -0.41
CA GLU A 126 28.59 -0.89 1.06
C GLU A 126 29.29 0.27 1.77
N ALA A 127 30.42 0.74 1.23
CA ALA A 127 31.19 1.85 1.83
C ALA A 127 30.43 3.19 1.81
N ALA A 128 29.43 3.35 0.94
CA ALA A 128 28.63 4.56 0.85
C ALA A 128 27.49 4.62 1.90
N LEU A 129 27.24 3.53 2.63
CA LEU A 129 26.11 3.43 3.56
C LEU A 129 26.14 4.45 4.70
N SER A 130 27.33 4.91 5.11
CA SER A 130 27.46 5.99 6.11
C SER A 130 26.85 7.32 5.67
N GLY A 131 26.59 7.50 4.37
CA GLY A 131 25.89 8.64 3.79
C GLY A 131 24.36 8.56 3.89
N PHE A 132 23.80 7.52 4.52
CA PHE A 132 22.37 7.31 4.61
C PHE A 132 21.93 7.04 6.05
N ASN A 133 20.74 7.51 6.40
CA ASN A 133 20.06 7.19 7.64
C ASN A 133 18.69 6.62 7.30
N VAL A 134 18.51 5.31 7.47
CA VAL A 134 17.24 4.63 7.16
C VAL A 134 16.49 4.32 8.44
N VAL A 135 15.26 4.78 8.52
CA VAL A 135 14.34 4.52 9.63
C VAL A 135 13.15 3.73 9.10
N GLY A 136 12.86 2.59 9.71
CA GLY A 136 11.58 1.90 9.56
C GLY A 136 10.68 2.26 10.73
N ALA A 137 9.45 2.65 10.47
CA ALA A 137 8.49 2.94 11.53
C ALA A 137 7.15 2.27 11.29
N ASP A 138 6.52 1.78 12.35
CA ASP A 138 5.20 1.15 12.29
C ASP A 138 4.45 1.36 13.60
N ILE A 139 3.12 1.27 13.58
CA ILE A 139 2.32 1.32 14.79
C ILE A 139 2.34 -0.04 15.51
N ASP A 140 2.59 -1.14 14.81
CA ASP A 140 2.57 -2.49 15.36
C ASP A 140 3.94 -2.90 15.91
N SER A 141 4.03 -2.94 17.25
CA SER A 141 5.27 -3.28 17.94
C SER A 141 5.71 -4.74 17.76
N GLN A 142 4.79 -5.66 17.44
CA GLN A 142 5.15 -7.06 17.19
C GLN A 142 5.81 -7.25 15.84
N VAL A 143 5.36 -6.54 14.80
CA VAL A 143 6.04 -6.61 13.49
C VAL A 143 7.36 -5.87 13.48
N LEU A 144 7.50 -4.78 14.23
CA LEU A 144 8.81 -4.15 14.45
C LEU A 144 9.80 -5.11 15.15
N ALA A 145 9.33 -5.92 16.11
CA ALA A 145 10.17 -6.95 16.71
C ALA A 145 10.59 -8.04 15.70
N LYS A 146 9.74 -8.36 14.71
CA LYS A 146 10.11 -9.25 13.59
C LYS A 146 11.12 -8.57 12.66
N ALA A 147 10.92 -7.29 12.35
CA ALA A 147 11.80 -6.48 11.52
C ALA A 147 13.21 -6.42 12.10
N MET A 148 13.36 -6.13 13.40
CA MET A 148 14.65 -6.13 14.10
C MET A 148 15.34 -7.51 14.09
N LYS A 149 14.57 -8.60 14.14
CA LYS A 149 15.09 -9.96 13.99
C LYS A 149 15.49 -10.29 12.56
N ALA A 150 14.86 -9.66 11.56
CA ALA A 150 15.15 -9.80 10.13
C ALA A 150 15.20 -11.27 9.64
N ARG A 151 14.28 -12.11 10.14
CA ARG A 151 14.11 -13.51 9.75
C ARG A 151 12.85 -13.66 8.92
N TYR A 152 13.02 -14.18 7.70
CA TYR A 152 11.97 -14.24 6.69
C TYR A 152 11.82 -15.65 6.14
N ASN A 153 10.63 -15.97 5.63
CA ASN A 153 10.37 -17.22 4.92
C ASN A 153 10.34 -16.96 3.41
N GLU A 154 10.11 -18.01 2.61
CA GLU A 154 10.02 -17.90 1.14
C GLU A 154 9.00 -16.86 0.65
N PHE A 155 7.92 -16.62 1.38
CA PHE A 155 6.86 -15.70 0.97
C PHE A 155 7.32 -14.23 0.91
N SER A 156 8.33 -13.85 1.70
CA SER A 156 8.91 -12.50 1.63
C SER A 156 9.72 -12.27 0.33
N PHE A 157 10.05 -13.32 -0.43
CA PHE A 157 10.96 -13.25 -1.59
C PHE A 157 10.26 -13.34 -2.96
N ARG A 158 8.94 -13.17 -3.02
CA ARG A 158 8.12 -13.29 -4.26
C ARG A 158 8.60 -12.44 -5.45
N GLY A 159 9.37 -11.37 -5.20
CA GLY A 159 9.95 -10.48 -6.21
C GLY A 159 11.47 -10.36 -6.16
N VAL A 160 12.18 -11.28 -5.48
CA VAL A 160 13.63 -11.19 -5.26
C VAL A 160 14.36 -12.23 -6.08
N SER A 161 15.38 -11.81 -6.84
CA SER A 161 16.23 -12.74 -7.58
C SER A 161 17.01 -13.66 -6.63
N VAL A 162 17.34 -14.85 -7.13
CA VAL A 162 18.17 -15.83 -6.40
C VAL A 162 19.53 -15.21 -6.02
N ASP A 163 20.11 -14.40 -6.92
CA ASP A 163 21.37 -13.70 -6.66
C ASP A 163 21.27 -12.71 -5.50
N ARG A 164 20.21 -11.88 -5.46
CA ARG A 164 19.96 -10.96 -4.34
C ARG A 164 19.82 -11.73 -3.03
N ARG A 165 19.09 -12.84 -3.05
CA ARG A 165 18.89 -13.69 -1.89
C ARG A 165 20.22 -14.24 -1.35
N HIS A 166 21.05 -14.83 -2.21
CA HIS A 166 22.37 -15.33 -1.82
C HIS A 166 23.32 -14.23 -1.36
N ARG A 167 23.24 -13.05 -1.98
CA ARG A 167 24.11 -11.93 -1.65
C ARG A 167 23.81 -11.37 -0.26
N PHE A 168 22.54 -11.21 0.10
CA PHE A 168 22.12 -10.44 1.27
C PHE A 168 21.60 -11.26 2.45
N PHE A 169 21.35 -12.56 2.27
CA PHE A 169 20.76 -13.41 3.30
C PHE A 169 21.58 -14.69 3.51
N ASP A 170 21.60 -15.14 4.76
CA ASP A 170 22.08 -16.45 5.16
C ASP A 170 20.89 -17.38 5.37
N ARG A 171 20.96 -18.60 4.84
CA ARG A 171 19.92 -19.61 5.07
C ARG A 171 20.12 -20.25 6.45
N ILE A 172 19.11 -20.18 7.32
CA ILE A 172 19.10 -20.73 8.67
C ILE A 172 17.90 -21.68 8.81
N GLY A 173 18.14 -22.97 8.57
CA GLY A 173 17.08 -23.98 8.48
C GLY A 173 16.12 -23.68 7.32
N ASP A 174 14.84 -23.52 7.66
CA ASP A 174 13.76 -23.20 6.71
C ASP A 174 13.49 -21.69 6.57
N ALA A 175 14.33 -20.85 7.19
CA ALA A 175 14.23 -19.41 7.13
C ALA A 175 15.49 -18.77 6.51
N PHE A 176 15.36 -17.52 6.12
CA PHE A 176 16.44 -16.66 5.66
C PHE A 176 16.64 -15.53 6.66
N GLN A 177 17.87 -15.38 7.12
CA GLN A 177 18.28 -14.32 8.03
C GLN A 177 19.02 -13.26 7.20
N LEU A 178 18.60 -12.00 7.29
CA LEU A 178 19.33 -10.91 6.67
C LEU A 178 20.71 -10.77 7.32
N LYS A 179 21.76 -10.55 6.52
CA LYS A 179 23.13 -10.36 7.02
C LYS A 179 23.20 -9.18 7.98
N GLU A 180 24.00 -9.35 9.03
CA GLU A 180 24.10 -8.38 10.13
C GLU A 180 24.52 -6.98 9.67
N THR A 181 25.42 -6.90 8.69
CA THR A 181 25.89 -5.63 8.11
C THR A 181 24.77 -4.78 7.51
N ILE A 182 23.71 -5.42 7.01
CA ILE A 182 22.53 -4.77 6.43
C ILE A 182 21.51 -4.46 7.53
N ARG A 183 21.33 -5.37 8.50
CA ARG A 183 20.40 -5.20 9.62
C ARG A 183 20.68 -3.93 10.41
N GLN A 184 21.96 -3.65 10.65
CA GLN A 184 22.41 -2.48 11.41
C GLN A 184 22.20 -1.14 10.70
N GLN A 185 21.84 -1.14 9.41
CA GLN A 185 21.59 0.08 8.64
C GLN A 185 20.20 0.67 8.85
N VAL A 186 19.30 -0.06 9.51
CA VAL A 186 17.91 0.36 9.73
C VAL A 186 17.64 0.51 11.21
N ALA A 187 17.25 1.70 11.63
CA ALA A 187 16.68 1.94 12.95
C ALA A 187 15.17 1.74 12.91
N PHE A 188 14.61 1.00 13.87
CA PHE A 188 13.16 0.78 13.96
C PHE A 188 12.54 1.60 15.08
N LYS A 189 11.35 2.18 14.81
CA LYS A 189 10.61 3.00 15.78
C LYS A 189 9.12 2.72 15.75
N GLU A 190 8.50 2.68 16.92
CA GLU A 190 7.04 2.72 16.99
C GLU A 190 6.56 4.13 16.62
N LEU A 191 5.63 4.21 15.67
CA LEU A 191 5.08 5.47 15.18
C LEU A 191 3.62 5.33 14.79
N ASN A 192 2.78 6.09 15.47
CA ASN A 192 1.41 6.33 15.05
C ASN A 192 1.36 7.58 14.15
N LEU A 193 1.18 7.38 12.84
CA LEU A 193 1.16 8.46 11.85
C LEU A 193 -0.03 9.42 11.98
N PHE A 194 -1.11 8.98 12.64
CA PHE A 194 -2.29 9.81 12.88
C PHE A 194 -2.13 10.72 14.10
N ALA A 195 -1.35 10.28 15.10
CA ALA A 195 -1.10 11.07 16.30
C ALA A 195 -0.31 12.36 15.97
N PRO A 196 -0.54 13.46 16.70
CA PRO A 196 0.25 14.68 16.55
C PRO A 196 1.75 14.39 16.71
N MET A 197 2.56 14.92 15.80
CA MET A 197 4.01 14.69 15.81
C MET A 197 4.69 15.40 16.99
N GLN A 198 5.23 14.62 17.93
CA GLN A 198 5.87 15.15 19.14
C GLN A 198 7.39 14.92 19.19
N SER A 199 7.94 14.03 18.36
CA SER A 199 9.35 13.63 18.47
C SER A 199 10.27 14.42 17.53
N PRO A 200 11.27 15.17 18.05
CA PRO A 200 12.21 15.95 17.23
C PRO A 200 13.04 15.09 16.26
N GLU A 201 13.32 13.85 16.64
CA GLU A 201 14.07 12.85 15.87
C GLU A 201 13.32 12.36 14.63
N LEU A 202 11.99 12.54 14.57
CA LEU A 202 11.14 12.19 13.43
C LEU A 202 10.85 13.42 12.55
N ARG A 203 11.89 14.17 12.21
CA ARG A 203 11.84 15.34 11.33
C ARG A 203 13.00 15.33 10.35
N GLU A 204 12.91 16.19 9.35
CA GLU A 204 13.95 16.43 8.36
C GLU A 204 14.29 15.20 7.50
N PHE A 205 13.28 14.42 7.12
CA PHE A 205 13.44 13.35 6.13
C PHE A 205 13.48 13.93 4.71
N ASP A 206 14.42 13.44 3.90
CA ASP A 206 14.54 13.78 2.49
C ASP A 206 13.58 12.96 1.64
N VAL A 207 13.31 11.74 2.07
CA VAL A 207 12.30 10.88 1.47
C VAL A 207 11.53 10.13 2.54
N ILE A 208 10.21 10.10 2.38
CA ILE A 208 9.32 9.23 3.14
C ILE A 208 8.62 8.30 2.16
N PHE A 209 8.69 6.99 2.41
CA PHE A 209 7.83 5.99 1.79
C PHE A 209 6.62 5.78 2.70
N PHE A 210 5.42 5.92 2.15
CA PHE A 210 4.15 5.66 2.83
C PHE A 210 3.26 4.86 1.90
N ARG A 211 3.52 3.55 1.84
CA ARG A 211 3.01 2.66 0.80
C ARG A 211 2.24 1.51 1.39
N ASN A 212 1.10 1.21 0.78
CA ASN A 212 0.17 0.12 1.10
C ASN A 212 -0.41 0.19 2.53
N VAL A 213 -0.45 1.41 3.08
CA VAL A 213 -0.92 1.71 4.44
C VAL A 213 -2.14 2.64 4.38
N SER A 214 -2.21 3.54 3.39
CA SER A 214 -3.27 4.56 3.34
C SER A 214 -4.66 3.98 3.07
N ILE A 215 -4.73 2.74 2.58
CA ILE A 215 -5.96 2.00 2.28
C ILE A 215 -6.82 1.71 3.51
N TYR A 216 -6.26 1.78 4.72
CA TYR A 216 -6.98 1.53 5.99
C TYR A 216 -7.61 2.79 6.59
N PHE A 217 -7.56 3.92 5.88
CA PHE A 217 -7.94 5.23 6.40
C PHE A 217 -8.96 5.93 5.51
N ASP A 218 -9.90 6.65 6.13
CA ASP A 218 -10.82 7.52 5.40
C ASP A 218 -10.14 8.80 4.88
N THR A 219 -10.83 9.56 4.03
CA THR A 219 -10.26 10.78 3.42
C THR A 219 -9.82 11.83 4.45
N PRO A 220 -10.61 12.15 5.51
CA PRO A 220 -10.15 13.05 6.57
C PRO A 220 -8.87 12.56 7.26
N THR A 221 -8.82 11.28 7.65
CA THR A 221 -7.65 10.68 8.32
C THR A 221 -6.41 10.72 7.42
N ARG A 222 -6.54 10.35 6.14
CA ARG A 222 -5.43 10.44 5.17
C ARG A 222 -4.91 11.86 5.03
N LYS A 223 -5.79 12.86 5.07
CA LYS A 223 -5.38 14.27 5.00
C LYS A 223 -4.57 14.67 6.23
N THR A 224 -5.00 14.28 7.42
CA THR A 224 -4.26 14.51 8.68
C THR A 224 -2.91 13.81 8.64
N ILE A 225 -2.85 12.54 8.23
CA ILE A 225 -1.59 11.80 8.10
C ILE A 225 -0.66 12.49 7.10
N GLN A 226 -1.17 12.92 5.93
CA GLN A 226 -0.35 13.62 4.94
C GLN A 226 0.17 14.97 5.47
N GLN A 227 -0.60 15.67 6.31
CA GLN A 227 -0.14 16.88 7.00
C GLN A 227 0.98 16.58 7.99
N ASN A 228 0.85 15.52 8.79
CA ASN A 228 1.90 15.07 9.71
C ASN A 228 3.18 14.69 8.94
N LEU A 229 3.07 13.87 7.90
CA LEU A 229 4.19 13.47 7.04
C LEU A 229 4.86 14.68 6.37
N SER A 230 4.08 15.67 5.92
CA SER A 230 4.61 16.92 5.35
C SER A 230 5.47 17.70 6.35
N GLN A 231 5.12 17.69 7.64
CA GLN A 231 5.93 18.32 8.70
C GLN A 231 7.23 17.56 8.98
N MET A 232 7.26 16.25 8.69
CA MET A 232 8.44 15.42 8.85
C MET A 232 9.44 15.57 7.69
N LEU A 233 9.00 16.05 6.53
CA LEU A 233 9.84 16.26 5.36
C LEU A 233 10.70 17.53 5.46
N THR A 234 11.91 17.49 4.89
CA THR A 234 12.66 18.70 4.53
C THR A 234 11.92 19.49 3.45
N ASP A 235 12.33 20.74 3.20
CA ASP A 235 11.66 21.56 2.19
C ASP A 235 11.85 21.06 0.75
N GLN A 236 12.90 20.29 0.49
CA GLN A 236 13.13 19.61 -0.78
C GLN A 236 12.74 18.13 -0.74
N GLY A 237 12.17 17.68 0.38
CA GLY A 237 11.84 16.28 0.60
C GLY A 237 10.63 15.82 -0.22
N VAL A 238 10.59 14.53 -0.50
CA VAL A 238 9.51 13.90 -1.28
C VAL A 238 8.83 12.77 -0.50
N LEU A 239 7.53 12.63 -0.73
CA LEU A 239 6.70 11.56 -0.20
C LEU A 239 6.33 10.61 -1.34
N MET A 240 6.78 9.36 -1.25
CA MET A 240 6.46 8.27 -2.17
C MET A 240 5.27 7.48 -1.61
N ILE A 241 4.21 7.35 -2.40
CA ILE A 241 3.00 6.62 -2.04
C ILE A 241 2.79 5.50 -3.05
N GLY A 242 2.23 4.36 -2.62
CA GLY A 242 1.99 3.22 -3.50
C GLY A 242 1.18 3.61 -4.75
N THR A 243 1.46 2.96 -5.88
CA THR A 243 0.86 3.32 -7.17
C THR A 243 -0.67 3.32 -7.12
N ALA A 244 -1.26 2.31 -6.50
CA ALA A 244 -2.71 2.19 -6.34
C ALA A 244 -3.33 3.24 -5.38
N GLU A 245 -2.53 3.88 -4.55
CA GLU A 245 -2.96 4.80 -3.50
C GLU A 245 -2.81 6.28 -3.91
N THR A 246 -2.05 6.55 -4.97
CA THR A 246 -1.61 7.89 -5.35
C THR A 246 -2.78 8.87 -5.50
N LEU A 247 -3.78 8.52 -6.31
CA LEU A 247 -4.95 9.40 -6.56
C LEU A 247 -5.76 9.65 -5.29
N ALA A 248 -5.87 8.62 -4.45
CA ALA A 248 -6.61 8.67 -3.21
C ALA A 248 -5.94 9.58 -2.15
N ASN A 249 -4.65 9.91 -2.36
CA ASN A 249 -3.85 10.80 -1.53
C ASN A 249 -3.55 12.17 -2.17
N ASP A 250 -4.14 12.51 -3.33
CA ASP A 250 -4.12 13.88 -3.88
C ASP A 250 -5.14 14.79 -3.16
N LEU A 251 -4.80 15.14 -1.91
CA LEU A 251 -5.66 15.84 -0.95
C LEU A 251 -5.37 17.34 -0.86
N GLY A 252 -4.47 17.86 -1.70
CA GLY A 252 -4.07 19.27 -1.74
C GLY A 252 -3.16 19.72 -0.59
N VAL A 253 -2.61 18.79 0.21
CA VAL A 253 -1.62 19.11 1.26
C VAL A 253 -0.21 19.24 0.66
N LEU A 254 0.14 18.31 -0.22
CA LEU A 254 1.38 18.29 -0.99
C LEU A 254 1.03 18.34 -2.47
N ARG A 255 1.99 18.73 -3.30
CA ARG A 255 1.85 18.77 -4.76
C ARG A 255 2.16 17.41 -5.36
N LEU A 256 1.27 16.88 -6.18
CA LEU A 256 1.50 15.68 -6.98
C LEU A 256 2.41 16.01 -8.18
N VAL A 257 3.47 15.23 -8.35
CA VAL A 257 4.47 15.38 -9.41
C VAL A 257 4.63 14.04 -10.12
N GLU A 258 4.73 14.09 -11.44
CA GLU A 258 5.05 12.94 -12.30
C GLU A 258 6.49 13.06 -12.82
N ARG A 259 7.21 11.93 -12.79
CA ARG A 259 8.54 11.80 -13.37
C ARG A 259 8.74 10.36 -13.85
N ASN A 260 9.07 10.20 -15.13
CA ASN A 260 9.35 8.90 -15.77
C ASN A 260 8.20 7.87 -15.63
N GLY A 261 6.95 8.33 -15.64
CA GLY A 261 5.76 7.51 -15.46
C GLY A 261 5.44 7.17 -14.00
N LEU A 262 6.23 7.66 -13.05
CA LEU A 262 6.05 7.46 -11.61
C LEU A 262 5.57 8.73 -10.93
N PHE A 263 4.83 8.56 -9.84
CA PHE A 263 4.22 9.66 -9.11
C PHE A 263 4.78 9.75 -7.69
N TYR A 264 4.99 10.97 -7.23
CA TYR A 264 5.36 11.29 -5.85
C TYR A 264 4.80 12.66 -5.46
N PHE A 265 4.83 12.95 -4.16
CA PHE A 265 4.39 14.22 -3.61
C PHE A 265 5.58 15.06 -3.14
N SER A 266 5.56 16.37 -3.41
CA SER A 266 6.56 17.33 -2.90
C SER A 266 5.88 18.44 -2.11
N LYS A 267 6.62 19.15 -1.25
CA LYS A 267 6.10 20.39 -0.65
C LYS A 267 5.72 21.40 -1.74
N LEU A 268 4.69 22.21 -1.47
CA LEU A 268 4.22 23.24 -2.41
C LEU A 268 5.29 24.30 -2.71
N SER A 269 6.14 24.59 -1.74
CA SER A 269 7.26 25.54 -1.84
C SER A 269 8.48 24.97 -2.57
N ALA A 270 8.59 23.66 -2.74
CA ALA A 270 9.74 23.02 -3.35
C ALA A 270 9.85 23.36 -4.85
N LYS A 271 11.08 23.44 -5.39
CA LYS A 271 11.29 23.39 -6.84
C LYS A 271 11.22 21.93 -7.26
N ALA A 272 10.14 21.52 -7.91
CA ALA A 272 9.99 20.14 -8.36
C ALA A 272 10.65 19.95 -9.72
N ASP A 273 11.60 19.03 -9.79
CA ASP A 273 12.11 18.48 -11.05
C ASP A 273 11.12 17.40 -11.54
N GLY A 274 10.11 17.80 -12.32
CA GLY A 274 9.09 16.91 -12.87
C GLY A 274 7.87 17.66 -13.38
N VAL A 275 6.97 16.96 -14.07
CA VAL A 275 5.72 17.57 -14.54
C VAL A 275 4.76 17.65 -13.36
N VAL A 276 4.39 18.88 -12.98
CA VAL A 276 3.37 19.10 -11.96
C VAL A 276 2.01 18.71 -12.53
N VAL A 277 1.35 17.76 -11.89
CA VAL A 277 0.03 17.30 -12.31
C VAL A 277 -1.02 18.21 -11.68
N PRO A 278 -1.96 18.79 -12.45
CA PRO A 278 -3.11 19.49 -11.89
C PRO A 278 -3.93 18.56 -10.99
N ASN A 279 -4.47 19.08 -9.88
CA ASN A 279 -5.23 18.27 -8.93
C ASN A 279 -6.34 17.46 -9.63
N LEU A 280 -6.17 16.14 -9.67
CA LEU A 280 -6.98 15.24 -10.49
C LEU A 280 -8.34 14.98 -9.82
N SER A 281 -8.39 15.02 -8.50
CA SER A 281 -9.63 14.82 -7.72
C SER A 281 -10.66 15.93 -7.95
N LYS A 282 -10.23 17.20 -8.14
CA LYS A 282 -11.12 18.30 -8.54
C LYS A 282 -11.54 18.25 -10.00
N GLN A 283 -10.71 17.72 -10.91
CA GLN A 283 -11.07 17.59 -12.33
C GLN A 283 -12.15 16.52 -12.55
N ALA A 284 -12.09 15.40 -11.82
CA ALA A 284 -13.15 14.40 -11.83
C ALA A 284 -14.51 15.00 -11.42
N ASN A 285 -14.53 15.84 -10.38
CA ASN A 285 -15.74 16.53 -9.91
C ASN A 285 -16.24 17.67 -10.84
N ARG A 286 -15.36 18.27 -11.65
CA ARG A 286 -15.75 19.30 -12.63
C ARG A 286 -16.35 18.72 -13.90
N LEU A 287 -15.88 17.54 -14.34
CA LEU A 287 -16.43 16.86 -15.50
C LEU A 287 -17.88 16.39 -15.27
N SER A 288 -18.29 16.18 -14.01
CA SER A 288 -19.68 15.89 -13.64
C SER A 288 -20.61 17.10 -13.60
N ALA A 289 -20.10 18.34 -13.61
CA ALA A 289 -20.90 19.55 -13.41
C ALA A 289 -21.34 20.25 -14.70
N ASN A 290 -20.80 19.88 -15.87
CA ASN A 290 -21.02 20.57 -17.15
C ASN A 290 -21.78 19.71 -18.19
N PHE A 291 -22.75 18.90 -17.76
CA PHE A 291 -23.65 18.26 -18.71
C PHE A 291 -24.84 19.18 -19.02
N VAL A 292 -24.75 19.84 -20.17
CA VAL A 292 -25.89 20.46 -20.86
C VAL A 292 -26.88 19.35 -21.21
N THR A 293 -28.14 19.51 -20.83
CA THR A 293 -29.23 18.59 -21.12
C THR A 293 -29.56 18.59 -22.61
N GLU A 294 -29.06 17.61 -23.36
CA GLU A 294 -29.67 17.20 -24.63
C GLU A 294 -30.78 16.18 -24.36
N GLU A 295 -31.92 16.33 -25.04
CA GLU A 295 -33.12 15.50 -24.88
C GLU A 295 -32.85 14.02 -25.15
N GLN A 296 -33.29 13.16 -24.21
CA GLN A 296 -33.20 11.71 -24.31
C GLN A 296 -34.12 11.15 -25.41
N PRO A 297 -33.67 10.18 -26.23
CA PRO A 297 -34.54 9.47 -27.17
C PRO A 297 -35.55 8.55 -26.43
N LYS A 298 -36.80 8.60 -26.88
CA LYS A 298 -38.03 8.10 -26.22
C LYS A 298 -38.28 6.59 -26.24
N VAL A 299 -37.30 5.72 -26.54
CA VAL A 299 -37.53 4.27 -26.59
C VAL A 299 -36.39 3.50 -25.89
N PRO A 300 -36.68 2.71 -24.83
CA PRO A 300 -35.68 1.83 -24.21
C PRO A 300 -35.33 0.66 -25.15
N PRO A 301 -34.06 0.24 -25.23
CA PRO A 301 -33.71 -1.02 -25.88
C PRO A 301 -34.21 -2.21 -25.05
N GLU A 302 -34.65 -3.27 -25.73
CA GLU A 302 -35.13 -4.51 -25.10
C GLU A 302 -34.09 -5.15 -24.15
N PRO A 303 -34.52 -5.74 -23.02
CA PRO A 303 -33.63 -6.47 -22.14
C PRO A 303 -33.13 -7.76 -22.78
N LEU A 304 -31.80 -7.94 -22.84
CA LEU A 304 -31.17 -9.19 -23.25
C LEU A 304 -31.46 -10.31 -22.24
N ARG A 305 -31.84 -11.49 -22.74
CA ARG A 305 -32.22 -12.67 -21.94
C ARG A 305 -31.08 -13.18 -21.02
N PRO A 306 -31.37 -13.57 -19.77
CA PRO A 306 -30.41 -14.28 -18.90
C PRO A 306 -30.61 -15.81 -18.98
N LEU A 307 -29.59 -16.61 -19.37
CA LEU A 307 -29.54 -18.06 -19.05
C LEU A 307 -28.22 -18.85 -19.30
N ALA A 308 -27.05 -18.24 -19.63
CA ALA A 308 -25.80 -19.01 -19.83
C ALA A 308 -24.78 -18.97 -18.65
N ILE A 309 -24.74 -17.89 -17.85
CA ILE A 309 -23.64 -17.65 -16.89
C ILE A 309 -23.63 -18.55 -15.65
N LEU A 310 -24.78 -19.05 -15.22
CA LEU A 310 -24.87 -19.80 -13.95
C LEU A 310 -24.24 -21.19 -14.05
N ALA A 311 -24.31 -21.85 -15.21
CA ALA A 311 -23.76 -23.18 -15.42
C ALA A 311 -22.22 -23.16 -15.47
N ASP A 312 -21.63 -22.15 -16.13
CA ASP A 312 -20.18 -22.03 -16.29
C ASP A 312 -19.46 -21.63 -14.99
N LYS A 313 -20.13 -20.88 -14.11
CA LYS A 313 -19.58 -20.54 -12.79
C LYS A 313 -19.46 -21.75 -11.87
N GLN A 314 -20.50 -22.60 -11.81
CA GLN A 314 -20.48 -23.81 -10.97
C GLN A 314 -19.44 -24.82 -11.48
N LYS A 315 -19.31 -24.95 -12.80
CA LYS A 315 -18.27 -25.78 -13.42
C LYS A 315 -16.86 -25.27 -13.11
N LEU A 316 -16.63 -23.95 -13.17
CA LEU A 316 -15.35 -23.36 -12.80
C LEU A 316 -14.98 -23.64 -11.33
N ILE A 317 -15.94 -23.46 -10.41
CA ILE A 317 -15.72 -23.73 -8.98
C ILE A 317 -15.34 -25.21 -8.75
N HIS A 318 -16.01 -26.14 -9.44
CA HIS A 318 -15.70 -27.56 -9.36
C HIS A 318 -14.30 -27.88 -9.92
N LEU A 319 -13.93 -27.34 -11.08
CA LEU A 319 -12.60 -27.55 -11.68
C LEU A 319 -11.47 -27.01 -10.81
N LEU A 320 -11.68 -25.88 -10.14
CA LEU A 320 -10.72 -25.30 -9.19
C LEU A 320 -10.60 -26.15 -7.92
N ALA A 321 -11.72 -26.68 -7.40
CA ALA A 321 -11.72 -27.57 -6.24
C ALA A 321 -10.96 -28.88 -6.51
N GLU A 322 -11.10 -29.43 -7.71
CA GLU A 322 -10.40 -30.64 -8.17
C GLU A 322 -8.98 -30.37 -8.73
N LYS A 323 -8.48 -29.13 -8.62
CA LYS A 323 -7.15 -28.70 -9.11
C LYS A 323 -6.90 -28.96 -10.60
N GLN A 324 -7.95 -28.98 -11.41
CA GLN A 324 -7.89 -29.17 -12.86
C GLN A 324 -7.66 -27.85 -13.60
N TYR A 325 -6.48 -27.25 -13.40
CA TYR A 325 -6.19 -25.88 -13.85
C TYR A 325 -6.20 -25.69 -15.37
N ASP A 326 -5.75 -26.69 -16.14
CA ASP A 326 -5.74 -26.62 -17.61
C ASP A 326 -7.15 -26.47 -18.21
N GLN A 327 -8.16 -27.01 -17.52
CA GLN A 327 -9.56 -26.90 -17.91
C GLN A 327 -10.26 -25.70 -17.27
N ALA A 328 -9.83 -25.29 -16.07
CA ALA A 328 -10.37 -24.13 -15.37
C ALA A 328 -9.96 -22.80 -16.03
N PHE A 329 -8.72 -22.71 -16.53
CA PHE A 329 -8.16 -21.46 -17.04
C PHE A 329 -8.92 -20.88 -18.26
N PRO A 330 -9.21 -21.65 -19.33
CA PRO A 330 -9.96 -21.13 -20.47
C PRO A 330 -11.39 -20.69 -20.10
N LEU A 331 -12.01 -21.38 -19.14
CA LEU A 331 -13.36 -21.07 -18.65
C LEU A 331 -13.37 -19.78 -17.81
N ALA A 332 -12.32 -19.55 -17.02
CA ALA A 332 -12.13 -18.31 -16.27
C ALA A 332 -11.88 -17.11 -17.20
N GLU A 333 -11.06 -17.26 -18.24
CA GLU A 333 -10.84 -16.21 -19.24
C GLU A 333 -12.14 -15.85 -19.97
N ALA A 334 -12.93 -16.84 -20.39
CA ALA A 334 -14.20 -16.61 -21.07
C ALA A 334 -15.19 -15.82 -20.18
N LEU A 335 -15.31 -16.19 -18.90
CA LEU A 335 -16.16 -15.48 -17.94
C LEU A 335 -15.68 -14.04 -17.67
N LEU A 336 -14.36 -13.82 -17.58
CA LEU A 336 -13.79 -12.48 -17.41
C LEU A 336 -14.04 -11.57 -18.62
N ILE A 337 -13.92 -12.11 -19.84
CA ILE A 337 -14.22 -11.40 -21.09
C ILE A 337 -15.72 -11.04 -21.14
N GLU A 338 -16.61 -11.93 -20.74
CA GLU A 338 -18.06 -11.66 -20.74
C GLU A 338 -18.46 -10.62 -19.68
N VAL A 339 -17.84 -10.66 -18.49
CA VAL A 339 -18.02 -9.63 -17.44
C VAL A 339 -17.51 -8.28 -17.92
N TRP A 340 -16.35 -8.26 -18.58
CA TRP A 340 -15.79 -7.04 -19.16
C TRP A 340 -16.69 -6.48 -20.28
N MET A 341 -17.19 -7.33 -21.18
CA MET A 341 -18.13 -6.94 -22.24
C MET A 341 -19.44 -6.39 -21.66
N ARG A 342 -20.00 -7.01 -20.61
CA ARG A 342 -21.20 -6.50 -19.92
C ARG A 342 -20.95 -5.18 -19.22
N TRP A 343 -19.78 -4.99 -18.62
CA TRP A 343 -19.38 -3.72 -18.02
C TRP A 343 -19.25 -2.62 -19.09
N CYS A 344 -18.61 -2.92 -20.23
CA CYS A 344 -18.53 -2.01 -21.37
C CYS A 344 -19.91 -1.69 -21.97
N CYS A 345 -20.82 -2.66 -22.08
CA CYS A 345 -22.19 -2.45 -22.55
C CYS A 345 -23.01 -1.62 -21.55
N TRP A 346 -22.84 -1.84 -20.24
CA TRP A 346 -23.49 -1.06 -19.18
C TRP A 346 -22.97 0.39 -19.16
N ASP A 347 -21.66 0.58 -19.33
CA ASP A 347 -21.02 1.90 -19.44
C ASP A 347 -21.49 2.63 -20.71
N TYR A 348 -21.58 1.94 -21.85
CA TYR A 348 -22.13 2.49 -23.09
C TYR A 348 -23.61 2.90 -22.96
N SER A 349 -24.44 2.10 -22.28
CA SER A 349 -25.87 2.40 -22.07
C SER A 349 -26.11 3.58 -21.12
N ARG A 350 -25.16 3.91 -20.24
CA ARG A 350 -25.28 5.05 -19.31
C ARG A 350 -24.61 6.32 -19.81
N ASN A 351 -23.49 6.19 -20.50
CA ASN A 351 -22.59 7.31 -20.80
C ASN A 351 -22.43 7.60 -22.30
N GLY A 352 -23.03 6.81 -23.19
CA GLY A 352 -23.13 7.09 -24.63
C GLY A 352 -21.80 7.07 -25.41
N ARG A 353 -20.69 6.60 -24.81
CA ARG A 353 -19.40 6.39 -25.52
C ARG A 353 -18.69 5.14 -25.00
N VAL A 354 -18.02 4.42 -25.91
CA VAL A 354 -16.94 3.49 -25.56
C VAL A 354 -15.63 4.21 -25.84
N GLU A 355 -14.91 4.68 -24.82
CA GLU A 355 -13.53 5.12 -25.02
C GLU A 355 -12.62 3.89 -25.18
N LEU A 356 -12.48 3.42 -26.41
CA LEU A 356 -11.31 2.61 -26.79
C LEU A 356 -10.10 3.54 -26.88
N SER A 357 -9.45 3.79 -25.73
CA SER A 357 -8.18 4.52 -25.75
C SER A 357 -7.17 3.77 -26.64
N LYS A 358 -6.45 4.50 -27.49
CA LYS A 358 -5.45 3.98 -28.45
C LYS A 358 -4.25 3.24 -27.82
N ARG A 359 -4.30 2.88 -26.53
CA ARG A 359 -3.31 2.02 -25.84
C ARG A 359 -3.64 0.53 -25.91
N SER A 360 -4.81 0.12 -26.41
CA SER A 360 -5.21 -1.30 -26.49
C SER A 360 -4.48 -2.11 -27.58
N ASN A 361 -3.83 -1.46 -28.56
CA ASN A 361 -2.96 -2.16 -29.53
C ASN A 361 -1.63 -2.64 -28.93
N GLY A 362 -1.23 -2.14 -27.75
CA GLY A 362 -0.05 -2.62 -27.03
C GLY A 362 -0.31 -3.86 -26.17
N LEU A 363 -1.53 -4.01 -25.64
CA LEU A 363 -1.89 -5.17 -24.82
C LEU A 363 -2.21 -6.43 -25.64
N LYS A 364 -2.76 -6.30 -26.86
CA LYS A 364 -2.98 -7.47 -27.75
C LYS A 364 -1.69 -8.13 -28.25
N LYS A 365 -0.54 -7.45 -28.20
CA LYS A 365 0.76 -8.01 -28.62
C LYS A 365 1.58 -8.65 -27.49
N ARG A 366 1.18 -8.51 -26.23
CA ARG A 366 1.93 -9.03 -25.08
C ARG A 366 1.43 -10.36 -24.51
N PHE A 367 0.35 -10.92 -25.09
CA PHE A 367 -0.28 -12.17 -24.65
C PHE A 367 -0.32 -13.27 -25.73
N MET A 368 0.55 -13.23 -26.73
CA MET A 368 0.79 -14.40 -27.60
C MET A 368 2.11 -15.06 -27.20
N PRO A 369 2.12 -16.32 -26.74
CA PRO A 369 3.36 -17.08 -26.67
C PRO A 369 3.82 -17.37 -28.10
N THR A 370 4.95 -16.77 -28.49
CA THR A 370 5.74 -17.31 -29.59
C THR A 370 6.33 -18.63 -29.09
N VAL A 371 5.70 -19.74 -29.45
CA VAL A 371 6.30 -21.07 -29.40
C VAL A 371 7.42 -21.07 -30.44
N ILE A 372 8.67 -20.86 -29.99
CA ILE A 372 9.84 -21.27 -30.76
C ILE A 372 10.10 -22.72 -30.36
N VAL A 373 9.90 -23.59 -31.35
CA VAL A 373 10.23 -25.01 -31.35
C VAL A 373 11.74 -25.18 -31.16
N GLY A 374 12.14 -26.05 -30.24
CA GLY A 374 13.53 -26.44 -29.96
C GLY A 374 13.63 -27.19 -28.66
#